data_AF-A0A401PLV6-F1
#
_entry.id   AF-A0A401PLV6-F1
#
_cell.length_a   1.000
_cell.length_b   1.000
_cell.length_c   1.000
_cell.angle_alpha   90.00
_cell.angle_beta   90.00
_cell.angle_gamma   90.00
#
_symmetry.space_group_name_H-M   'P 1'
#
loop_
_entity.id
_entity.type
_entity.pdbx_description
1 polymer ?
#
loop_
_entity_poly.entity_id
_entity_poly.type
_entity_poly.pdbx_seq_one_letter_code
_entity_poly.pdbx_strand_id
1 'polypeptide(L)'
;RFLEDHENLVETLSHWTRDSENTLLFVERKEKYAVFTNPQNFYIAKNKAEGKDMKEKNKGALLEECFCGTSVIVPELEGALCVKEDGKKSWKRRYFLLRASGIYYVPKGKTKTSRDLVCFIQFENVNIYYGMNYKAKYKAPTDHCFILKHPQIQKDSQYVKYLCCDDPWALQQWVTGIRIGKYNKTLYDNYKVALEQQLEEFNYEHTEARIQNEKLRRMNEDLQEQLDRTNKDLETTQFNLLVLQDEARNDHQQKAR
;
A
#
# COMPACT_ATOMS: atom_id res chain seq x y z
N ARG A 1 -11.30 -6.46 -4.86
CA ARG A 1 -11.26 -5.10 -4.26
C ARG A 1 -10.29 -5.13 -3.09
N PHE A 2 -9.88 -3.96 -2.58
CA PHE A 2 -9.26 -3.93 -1.26
C PHE A 2 -10.32 -4.21 -0.19
N LEU A 3 -9.92 -4.89 0.88
CA LEU A 3 -10.59 -4.75 2.17
C LEU A 3 -9.98 -3.52 2.84
N GLU A 4 -10.82 -2.59 3.25
CA GLU A 4 -10.40 -1.50 4.13
C GLU A 4 -10.18 -2.07 5.53
N ASP A 5 -9.17 -1.58 6.25
CA ASP A 5 -8.68 -2.23 7.48
C ASP A 5 -9.67 -2.21 8.66
N HIS A 6 -10.75 -1.44 8.55
CA HIS A 6 -11.82 -1.41 9.55
C HIS A 6 -12.92 -2.43 9.26
N GLU A 7 -12.95 -3.04 8.06
CA GLU A 7 -14.02 -3.96 7.67
C GLU A 7 -13.93 -5.27 8.45
N ASN A 8 -15.07 -5.75 8.94
CA ASN A 8 -15.14 -7.07 9.55
C ASN A 8 -14.97 -8.16 8.48
N LEU A 9 -13.93 -8.97 8.62
CA LEU A 9 -13.60 -10.00 7.65
C LEU A 9 -14.69 -11.08 7.58
N VAL A 10 -15.21 -11.53 8.73
CA VAL A 10 -16.25 -12.58 8.79
C VAL A 10 -17.54 -12.10 8.13
N GLU A 11 -17.98 -10.88 8.44
CA GLU A 11 -19.15 -10.26 7.81
C GLU A 11 -18.94 -10.16 6.29
N THR A 12 -17.76 -9.72 5.86
CA THR A 12 -17.45 -9.60 4.43
C THR A 12 -17.51 -10.94 3.70
N LEU A 13 -16.90 -11.97 4.28
CA LEU A 13 -16.87 -13.32 3.69
C LEU A 13 -18.22 -14.04 3.78
N SER A 14 -19.07 -13.70 4.76
CA SER A 14 -20.42 -14.28 4.89
C SER A 14 -21.32 -14.03 3.68
N HIS A 15 -20.99 -13.02 2.87
CA HIS A 15 -21.69 -12.71 1.62
C HIS A 15 -21.38 -13.69 0.49
N TRP A 16 -20.34 -14.53 0.61
CA TRP A 16 -19.97 -15.49 -0.42
C TRP A 16 -20.95 -16.65 -0.44
N THR A 17 -21.21 -17.20 -1.63
CA THR A 17 -22.02 -18.41 -1.76
C THR A 17 -21.22 -19.63 -1.27
N ARG A 18 -21.92 -20.72 -0.92
CA ARG A 18 -21.26 -21.97 -0.48
C ARG A 18 -20.33 -22.57 -1.53
N ASP A 19 -20.63 -22.36 -2.80
CA ASP A 19 -19.88 -22.79 -3.98
C ASP A 19 -18.97 -21.68 -4.53
N SER A 20 -18.62 -20.68 -3.72
CA SER A 20 -17.87 -19.51 -4.18
C SER A 20 -16.44 -19.87 -4.61
N GLU A 21 -16.05 -19.39 -5.78
CA GLU A 21 -14.67 -19.40 -6.28
C GLU A 21 -13.90 -18.13 -5.89
N ASN A 22 -14.45 -17.29 -5.01
CA ASN A 22 -13.77 -16.09 -4.57
C ASN A 22 -12.51 -16.45 -3.76
N THR A 23 -11.45 -15.65 -3.92
CA THR A 23 -10.17 -15.85 -3.24
C THR A 23 -9.83 -14.68 -2.33
N LEU A 24 -9.28 -14.97 -1.15
CA LEU A 24 -8.64 -13.97 -0.30
C LEU A 24 -7.14 -13.98 -0.56
N LEU A 25 -6.56 -12.82 -0.87
CA LEU A 25 -5.15 -12.68 -1.21
C LEU A 25 -4.49 -11.69 -0.26
N PHE A 26 -3.32 -12.04 0.26
CA PHE A 26 -2.44 -11.15 0.99
C PHE A 26 -1.35 -10.65 0.04
N VAL A 27 -1.47 -9.40 -0.42
CA VAL A 27 -0.60 -8.81 -1.45
C VAL A 27 -0.37 -7.32 -1.18
N GLU A 28 0.83 -6.84 -1.45
CA GLU A 28 1.15 -5.41 -1.36
C GLU A 28 0.43 -4.64 -2.48
N ARG A 29 -0.25 -3.54 -2.13
CA ARG A 29 -1.01 -2.69 -3.06
C ARG A 29 -0.85 -1.22 -2.72
N LYS A 30 0.13 -0.58 -3.36
CA LYS A 30 0.46 0.84 -3.17
C LYS A 30 -0.71 1.78 -3.47
N GLU A 31 -1.65 1.35 -4.31
CA GLU A 31 -2.83 2.15 -4.64
C GLU A 31 -3.81 2.31 -3.45
N LYS A 32 -3.74 1.44 -2.44
CA LYS A 32 -4.66 1.47 -1.29
C LYS A 32 -4.54 2.76 -0.49
N TYR A 33 -3.31 3.24 -0.25
CA TYR A 33 -3.04 4.45 0.52
C TYR A 33 -2.37 5.56 -0.29
N ALA A 34 -2.38 5.47 -1.62
CA ALA A 34 -1.75 6.43 -2.51
C ALA A 34 -2.16 7.90 -2.27
N VAL A 35 -3.42 8.15 -1.86
CA VAL A 35 -3.90 9.51 -1.53
C VAL A 35 -3.23 10.09 -0.30
N PHE A 36 -2.88 9.26 0.68
CA PHE A 36 -2.21 9.75 1.89
C PHE A 36 -0.71 9.94 1.65
N THR A 37 -0.10 9.17 0.74
CA THR A 37 1.30 9.37 0.34
C THR A 37 1.50 10.62 -0.53
N ASN A 38 0.56 10.89 -1.46
CA ASN A 38 0.64 12.00 -2.41
C ASN A 38 -0.75 12.65 -2.62
N PRO A 39 -1.29 13.35 -1.60
CA PRO A 39 -2.64 13.93 -1.66
C PRO A 39 -2.84 14.95 -2.77
N GLN A 40 -1.76 15.67 -3.15
CA GLN A 40 -1.79 16.64 -4.23
C GLN A 40 -2.20 16.05 -5.59
N ASN A 41 -1.94 14.75 -5.80
CA ASN A 41 -2.31 14.05 -7.04
C ASN A 41 -3.82 13.76 -7.15
N PHE A 42 -4.58 13.94 -6.07
CA PHE A 42 -6.02 13.69 -6.01
C PHE A 42 -6.82 14.97 -5.78
N TYR A 43 -6.29 15.90 -4.97
CA TYR A 43 -7.00 17.12 -4.61
C TYR A 43 -6.65 18.35 -5.45
N ILE A 44 -5.47 18.37 -6.11
CA ILE A 44 -4.96 19.56 -6.81
C ILE A 44 -4.72 19.28 -8.29
N ALA A 45 -3.99 18.21 -8.61
CA ALA A 45 -3.62 17.91 -9.99
C ALA A 45 -4.84 17.57 -10.85
N LYS A 46 -5.00 18.24 -11.99
CA LYS A 46 -6.11 17.96 -12.92
C LYS A 46 -5.82 16.81 -13.88
N ASN A 47 -4.54 16.47 -14.03
CA ASN A 47 -4.06 15.35 -14.83
C ASN A 47 -2.72 14.86 -14.29
N LYS A 48 -2.26 13.72 -14.81
CA LYS A 48 -0.99 13.10 -14.39
C LYS A 48 0.24 14.00 -14.59
N ALA A 49 0.27 14.83 -15.63
CA ALA A 49 1.41 15.68 -15.95
C ALA A 49 1.55 16.89 -15.00
N GLU A 50 0.46 17.29 -14.35
CA GLU A 50 0.43 18.38 -13.36
C GLU A 50 0.79 17.92 -11.95
N GLY A 51 0.91 16.62 -11.70
CA GLY A 51 1.35 16.07 -10.42
C GLY A 51 2.80 16.47 -10.13
N LYS A 52 3.00 17.48 -9.29
CA LYS A 52 4.31 17.89 -8.79
C LYS A 52 4.54 17.32 -7.40
N ASP A 53 5.81 17.13 -7.05
CA ASP A 53 6.18 16.79 -5.68
C ASP A 53 5.79 17.93 -4.74
N MET A 54 5.09 17.55 -3.67
CA MET A 54 4.69 18.44 -2.59
C MET A 54 5.57 18.15 -1.37
N LYS A 55 6.02 19.20 -0.67
CA LYS A 55 6.78 19.04 0.58
C LYS A 55 5.92 18.33 1.64
N GLU A 56 6.55 17.50 2.48
CA GLU A 56 5.84 16.67 3.46
C GLU A 56 4.95 17.49 4.41
N LYS A 57 5.43 18.63 4.91
CA LYS A 57 4.64 19.56 5.74
C LYS A 57 3.34 20.00 5.06
N ASN A 58 3.38 20.24 3.74
CA ASN A 58 2.22 20.68 2.97
C ASN A 58 1.26 19.51 2.70
N LYS A 59 1.78 18.28 2.55
CA LYS A 59 0.93 17.08 2.45
C LYS A 59 0.14 16.87 3.74
N GLY A 60 0.79 16.98 4.89
CA GLY A 60 0.15 16.89 6.21
C GLY A 60 -0.98 17.90 6.37
N ALA A 61 -0.71 19.19 6.09
CA ALA A 61 -1.72 20.24 6.15
C ALA A 61 -2.92 19.99 5.21
N LEU A 62 -2.67 19.53 3.98
CA LEU A 62 -3.74 19.21 3.03
C LEU A 62 -4.61 18.03 3.51
N LEU A 63 -4.00 16.99 4.09
CA LEU A 63 -4.74 15.86 4.66
C LEU A 63 -5.55 16.27 5.88
N GLU A 64 -5.00 17.10 6.77
CA GLU A 64 -5.73 17.65 7.91
C GLU A 64 -6.94 18.46 7.47
N GLU A 65 -6.78 19.36 6.49
CA GLU A 65 -7.89 20.13 5.93
C GLU A 65 -8.97 19.21 5.35
N CYS A 66 -8.58 18.18 4.61
CA CYS A 66 -9.51 17.31 3.91
C CYS A 66 -10.22 16.27 4.80
N PHE A 67 -9.58 15.78 5.87
CA PHE A 67 -10.09 14.66 6.67
C PHE A 67 -10.39 14.98 8.14
N CYS A 68 -9.84 16.07 8.69
CA CYS A 68 -9.98 16.42 10.11
C CYS A 68 -10.94 17.60 10.38
N GLY A 69 -11.52 18.21 9.35
CA GLY A 69 -12.61 19.17 9.51
C GLY A 69 -13.93 18.54 9.99
N THR A 70 -14.98 19.36 10.14
CA THR A 70 -16.33 18.89 10.55
C THR A 70 -16.90 17.82 9.61
N SER A 71 -16.54 17.88 8.33
CA SER A 71 -16.90 16.91 7.30
C SER A 71 -15.72 16.66 6.38
N VAL A 72 -15.59 15.44 5.86
CA VAL A 72 -14.56 15.10 4.88
C VAL A 72 -14.79 15.83 3.56
N ILE A 73 -13.72 16.40 3.02
CA ILE A 73 -13.69 17.00 1.69
C ILE A 73 -13.38 15.89 0.69
N VAL A 74 -14.37 15.60 -0.16
CA VAL A 74 -14.19 14.66 -1.29
C VAL A 74 -13.58 15.43 -2.47
N PRO A 75 -12.57 14.87 -3.18
CA PRO A 75 -12.00 15.51 -4.35
C PRO A 75 -13.07 15.93 -5.37
N GLU A 76 -12.92 17.13 -5.94
CA GLU A 76 -13.78 17.63 -7.01
C GLU A 76 -13.49 16.89 -8.33
N LEU A 77 -13.94 15.64 -8.42
CA LEU A 77 -13.73 14.80 -9.57
C LEU A 77 -14.95 14.82 -10.50
N GLU A 78 -14.73 15.20 -11.74
CA GLU A 78 -15.71 15.08 -12.82
C GLU A 78 -15.05 14.64 -14.12
N GLY A 79 -15.78 13.92 -14.96
CA GLY A 79 -15.22 13.40 -16.21
C GLY A 79 -16.16 12.49 -16.97
N ALA A 80 -15.82 12.23 -18.23
CA ALA A 80 -16.55 11.28 -19.04
C ALA A 80 -16.14 9.84 -18.70
N LEU A 81 -17.12 8.99 -18.45
CA LEU A 81 -16.95 7.55 -18.29
C LEU A 81 -17.84 6.80 -19.29
N CYS A 82 -17.39 5.63 -19.70
CA CYS A 82 -18.21 4.70 -20.47
C CYS A 82 -18.94 3.77 -19.50
N VAL A 83 -20.27 3.77 -19.52
CA VAL A 83 -21.10 2.87 -18.71
C VAL A 83 -21.65 1.76 -19.57
N LYS A 84 -21.48 0.52 -19.12
CA LYS A 84 -22.05 -0.65 -19.80
C LYS A 84 -23.58 -0.60 -19.72
N GLU A 85 -24.25 -0.86 -20.83
CA GLU A 85 -25.71 -0.97 -20.84
C GLU A 85 -26.16 -2.29 -20.17
N ASP A 86 -27.27 -2.20 -19.42
CA ASP A 86 -27.82 -3.33 -18.68
C ASP A 86 -28.16 -4.48 -19.65
N GLY A 87 -27.73 -5.70 -19.34
CA GLY A 87 -27.93 -6.89 -20.18
C GLY A 87 -27.15 -6.94 -21.50
N LYS A 88 -26.43 -5.87 -21.90
CA LYS A 88 -25.75 -5.79 -23.22
C LYS A 88 -24.23 -5.66 -23.10
N LYS A 89 -23.49 -6.05 -24.14
CA LYS A 89 -22.03 -5.81 -24.27
C LYS A 89 -21.73 -4.50 -25.01
N SER A 90 -22.59 -3.50 -24.83
CA SER A 90 -22.47 -2.15 -25.40
C SER A 90 -22.22 -1.14 -24.27
N TRP A 91 -21.53 -0.05 -24.62
CA TRP A 91 -21.08 0.96 -23.66
C TRP A 91 -21.52 2.34 -24.12
N LYS A 92 -22.01 3.15 -23.19
CA LYS A 92 -22.47 4.52 -23.47
C LYS A 92 -21.62 5.52 -22.70
N ARG A 93 -21.02 6.46 -23.42
CA ARG A 93 -20.27 7.56 -22.84
C ARG A 93 -21.21 8.57 -22.17
N ARG A 94 -20.95 8.89 -20.91
CA ARG A 94 -21.69 9.90 -20.13
C ARG A 94 -20.73 10.69 -19.25
N TYR A 95 -21.11 11.92 -18.92
CA TYR A 95 -20.32 12.79 -18.05
C TYR A 95 -20.82 12.66 -16.60
N PHE A 96 -19.90 12.33 -15.69
CA PHE A 96 -20.17 12.07 -14.28
C PHE A 96 -19.46 13.07 -13.37
N LEU A 97 -20.04 13.23 -12.18
CA LEU A 97 -19.52 14.05 -11.11
C LEU A 97 -19.52 13.23 -9.83
N LEU A 98 -18.40 13.24 -9.13
CA LEU A 98 -18.26 12.66 -7.79
C LEU A 98 -18.81 13.65 -6.75
N ARG A 99 -19.55 13.14 -5.77
CA ARG A 99 -19.98 13.86 -4.58
C ARG A 99 -19.80 12.94 -3.37
N ALA A 100 -19.87 13.50 -2.16
CA ALA A 100 -19.74 12.73 -0.92
C ALA A 100 -20.71 11.55 -0.83
N SER A 101 -21.96 11.75 -1.27
CA SER A 101 -23.01 10.73 -1.20
C SER A 101 -22.97 9.69 -2.33
N GLY A 102 -22.30 9.97 -3.45
CA GLY A 102 -22.45 9.15 -4.64
C GLY A 102 -21.92 9.75 -5.94
N ILE A 103 -22.19 9.04 -7.03
CA ILE A 103 -21.91 9.50 -8.39
C ILE A 103 -23.19 10.09 -8.98
N TYR A 104 -23.05 11.23 -9.65
CA TYR A 104 -24.13 11.96 -10.30
C TYR A 104 -23.80 12.17 -11.78
N TYR A 105 -24.81 12.39 -12.61
CA TYR A 105 -24.64 12.78 -14.00
C TYR A 105 -25.59 13.91 -14.37
N VAL A 106 -25.22 14.64 -15.43
CA VAL A 106 -26.08 15.69 -16.01
C VAL A 106 -26.88 15.10 -17.17
N PRO A 107 -28.22 15.12 -17.14
CA PRO A 107 -29.03 14.75 -18.29
C PRO A 107 -28.72 15.64 -19.50
N LYS A 108 -28.90 15.10 -20.72
CA LYS A 108 -28.67 15.87 -21.95
C LYS A 108 -29.58 17.11 -21.96
N GLY A 109 -29.00 18.28 -22.20
CA GLY A 109 -29.73 19.56 -22.25
C GLY A 109 -29.98 20.22 -20.88
N LYS A 110 -29.36 19.73 -19.81
CA LYS A 110 -29.43 20.31 -18.46
C LYS A 110 -28.09 20.94 -18.05
N THR A 111 -28.10 21.75 -16.99
CA THR A 111 -26.91 22.45 -16.49
C THR A 111 -26.20 21.65 -15.41
N LYS A 112 -24.93 21.97 -15.12
CA LYS A 112 -24.16 21.40 -14.00
C LYS A 112 -24.54 22.00 -12.63
N THR A 113 -25.81 22.34 -12.41
CA THR A 113 -26.28 22.86 -11.11
C THR A 113 -26.77 21.73 -10.23
N SER A 114 -26.68 21.86 -8.90
CA SER A 114 -27.10 20.81 -7.96
C SER A 114 -28.56 20.34 -8.15
N ARG A 115 -29.43 21.22 -8.67
CA ARG A 115 -30.84 20.91 -8.97
C ARG A 115 -31.03 20.01 -10.21
N ASP A 116 -30.11 20.09 -11.16
CA ASP A 116 -30.18 19.37 -12.44
C ASP A 116 -29.42 18.03 -12.41
N LEU A 117 -28.64 17.77 -11.36
CA LEU A 117 -27.90 16.52 -11.19
C LEU A 117 -28.84 15.36 -10.88
N VAL A 118 -28.69 14.27 -11.63
CA VAL A 118 -29.38 13.01 -11.35
C VAL A 118 -28.41 12.05 -10.67
N CYS A 119 -28.83 11.49 -9.54
CA CYS A 119 -28.05 10.48 -8.84
C CYS A 119 -27.96 9.21 -9.70
N PHE A 120 -26.73 8.81 -10.03
CA PHE A 120 -26.46 7.54 -10.71
C PHE A 120 -26.45 6.39 -9.70
N ILE A 121 -25.72 6.57 -8.59
CA ILE A 121 -25.59 5.58 -7.53
C ILE A 121 -25.10 6.23 -6.23
N GLN A 122 -25.65 5.80 -5.09
CA GLN A 122 -25.20 6.20 -3.76
C GLN A 122 -24.21 5.18 -3.19
N PHE A 123 -23.27 5.63 -2.36
CA PHE A 123 -22.19 4.77 -1.85
C PHE A 123 -22.56 3.90 -0.66
N GLU A 124 -23.60 4.27 0.09
CA GLU A 124 -24.02 3.61 1.33
C GLU A 124 -24.05 2.09 1.21
N ASN A 125 -24.77 1.59 0.19
CA ASN A 125 -25.06 0.17 0.04
C ASN A 125 -24.23 -0.54 -1.03
N VAL A 126 -23.17 0.09 -1.56
CA VAL A 126 -22.34 -0.51 -2.61
C VAL A 126 -20.86 -0.49 -2.27
N ASN A 127 -20.15 -1.51 -2.73
CA ASN A 127 -18.70 -1.56 -2.69
C ASN A 127 -18.14 -1.37 -4.10
N ILE A 128 -16.92 -0.86 -4.16
CA ILE A 128 -16.17 -0.66 -5.40
C ILE A 128 -15.18 -1.80 -5.63
N TYR A 129 -15.07 -2.25 -6.87
CA TYR A 129 -14.14 -3.30 -7.29
C TYR A 129 -13.49 -2.94 -8.62
N TYR A 130 -12.25 -3.38 -8.81
CA TYR A 130 -11.59 -3.32 -10.12
C TYR A 130 -12.18 -4.38 -11.05
N GLY A 131 -12.49 -3.97 -12.29
CA GLY A 131 -12.84 -4.87 -13.37
C GLY A 131 -11.59 -5.47 -14.00
N MET A 132 -11.60 -6.77 -14.29
CA MET A 132 -10.46 -7.49 -14.85
C MET A 132 -10.84 -8.05 -16.23
N ASN A 133 -10.03 -7.75 -17.25
CA ASN A 133 -10.19 -8.28 -18.62
C ASN A 133 -11.58 -8.03 -19.23
N TYR A 134 -12.14 -6.84 -18.99
CA TYR A 134 -13.49 -6.46 -19.44
C TYR A 134 -13.54 -6.08 -20.92
N LYS A 135 -12.41 -5.73 -21.53
CA LYS A 135 -12.30 -5.59 -22.98
C LYS A 135 -12.64 -6.91 -23.68
N ALA A 136 -12.11 -8.03 -23.21
CA ALA A 136 -12.45 -9.34 -23.75
C ALA A 136 -13.87 -9.77 -23.35
N LYS A 137 -14.21 -9.72 -22.05
CA LYS A 137 -15.47 -10.26 -21.50
C LYS A 137 -16.71 -9.50 -21.98
N TYR A 138 -16.66 -8.17 -21.91
CA TYR A 138 -17.81 -7.28 -22.09
C TYR A 138 -17.63 -6.25 -23.22
N LYS A 139 -16.57 -6.37 -24.04
CA LYS A 139 -16.26 -5.41 -25.12
C LYS A 139 -16.12 -3.97 -24.62
N ALA A 140 -15.54 -3.82 -23.42
CA ALA A 140 -15.21 -2.51 -22.87
C ALA A 140 -14.23 -1.75 -23.77
N PRO A 141 -14.31 -0.41 -23.85
CA PRO A 141 -13.35 0.40 -24.59
C PRO A 141 -11.89 0.18 -24.15
N THR A 142 -11.67 0.07 -22.84
CA THR A 142 -10.37 -0.22 -22.20
C THR A 142 -10.55 -1.27 -21.11
N ASP A 143 -9.44 -1.77 -20.54
CA ASP A 143 -9.48 -2.61 -19.33
C ASP A 143 -9.41 -1.78 -18.03
N HIS A 144 -9.43 -0.44 -18.13
CA HIS A 144 -9.42 0.46 -16.98
C HIS A 144 -10.84 0.58 -16.42
N CYS A 145 -11.35 -0.52 -15.87
CA CYS A 145 -12.73 -0.64 -15.43
C CYS A 145 -12.85 -0.73 -13.92
N PHE A 146 -13.95 -0.20 -13.39
CA PHE A 146 -14.40 -0.48 -12.04
C PHE A 146 -15.89 -0.84 -12.04
N ILE A 147 -16.32 -1.53 -11.00
CA ILE A 147 -17.72 -1.89 -10.79
C ILE A 147 -18.20 -1.43 -9.42
N LEU A 148 -19.49 -1.13 -9.35
CA LEU A 148 -20.20 -0.82 -8.13
C LEU A 148 -21.35 -1.82 -7.98
N LYS A 149 -21.38 -2.53 -6.85
CA LYS A 149 -22.44 -3.50 -6.53
C LYS A 149 -22.64 -3.64 -5.03
N HIS A 150 -23.85 -4.06 -4.65
CA HIS A 150 -24.13 -4.50 -3.29
C HIS A 150 -23.26 -5.71 -2.91
N PRO A 151 -22.74 -5.80 -1.66
CA PRO A 151 -21.93 -6.92 -1.21
C PRO A 151 -22.59 -8.29 -1.40
N GLN A 152 -23.91 -8.40 -1.18
CA GLN A 152 -24.67 -9.65 -1.35
C GLN A 152 -24.79 -10.14 -2.81
N ILE A 153 -24.51 -9.31 -3.81
CA ILE A 153 -24.60 -9.73 -5.22
C ILE A 153 -23.33 -10.51 -5.58
N GLN A 154 -23.44 -11.84 -5.75
CA GLN A 154 -22.31 -12.72 -6.09
C GLN A 154 -22.37 -13.30 -7.51
N LYS A 155 -23.43 -13.03 -8.28
CA LYS A 155 -23.63 -13.50 -9.66
C LYS A 155 -23.97 -12.32 -10.58
N ASP A 156 -23.97 -12.57 -11.89
CA ASP A 156 -24.34 -11.56 -12.89
C ASP A 156 -25.74 -10.98 -12.58
N SER A 157 -25.84 -9.65 -12.57
CA SER A 157 -27.06 -8.93 -12.19
C SER A 157 -27.10 -7.54 -12.81
N GLN A 158 -28.31 -7.08 -13.17
CA GLN A 158 -28.55 -5.72 -13.69
C GLN A 158 -28.25 -4.60 -12.66
N TYR A 159 -28.19 -4.94 -11.38
CA TYR A 159 -27.86 -4.01 -10.31
C TYR A 159 -26.35 -3.77 -10.18
N VAL A 160 -25.52 -4.54 -10.89
CA VAL A 160 -24.07 -4.27 -10.99
C VAL A 160 -23.86 -3.17 -12.02
N LYS A 161 -23.24 -2.07 -11.60
CA LYS A 161 -22.89 -0.96 -12.51
C LYS A 161 -21.44 -1.07 -12.91
N TYR A 162 -21.19 -1.17 -14.21
CA TYR A 162 -19.86 -1.32 -14.80
C TYR A 162 -19.48 -0.01 -15.48
N LEU A 163 -18.32 0.54 -15.10
CA LEU A 163 -17.79 1.79 -15.62
C LEU A 163 -16.37 1.55 -16.16
N CYS A 164 -16.05 2.24 -17.25
CA CYS A 164 -14.78 2.16 -17.95
C CYS A 164 -14.21 3.58 -18.12
N CYS A 165 -12.96 3.75 -17.71
CA CYS A 165 -12.18 4.97 -17.86
C CYS A 165 -11.34 4.92 -19.16
N ASP A 166 -10.87 6.06 -19.62
CA ASP A 166 -10.00 6.14 -20.80
C ASP A 166 -8.57 5.67 -20.48
N ASP A 167 -8.10 5.88 -19.24
CA ASP A 167 -6.72 5.62 -18.84
C ASP A 167 -6.60 5.15 -17.36
N PRO A 168 -5.44 4.61 -16.94
CA PRO A 168 -5.23 4.13 -15.58
C PRO A 168 -5.28 5.23 -14.50
N TRP A 169 -4.88 6.46 -14.83
CA TRP A 169 -4.89 7.56 -13.87
C TRP A 169 -6.33 7.95 -13.53
N ALA A 170 -7.20 8.09 -14.54
CA ALA A 170 -8.62 8.31 -14.34
C ALA A 170 -9.27 7.19 -13.50
N LEU A 171 -8.92 5.92 -13.75
CA LEU A 171 -9.37 4.80 -12.90
C LEU A 171 -8.95 4.98 -11.44
N GLN A 172 -7.69 5.34 -11.19
CA GLN A 172 -7.18 5.57 -9.84
C GLN A 172 -7.90 6.75 -9.15
N GLN A 173 -8.14 7.85 -9.86
CA GLN A 173 -8.88 9.01 -9.35
C GLN A 173 -10.31 8.61 -8.92
N TRP A 174 -11.05 7.92 -9.80
CA TRP A 174 -12.41 7.50 -9.50
C TRP A 174 -12.47 6.49 -8.36
N VAL A 175 -11.61 5.47 -8.37
CA VAL A 175 -11.61 4.45 -7.31
C VAL A 175 -11.29 5.06 -5.96
N THR A 176 -10.25 5.89 -5.88
CA THR A 176 -9.85 6.57 -4.65
C THR A 176 -10.90 7.58 -4.18
N GLY A 177 -11.43 8.41 -5.07
CA GLY A 177 -12.47 9.38 -4.74
C GLY A 177 -13.74 8.73 -4.21
N ILE A 178 -14.17 7.61 -4.81
CA ILE A 178 -15.32 6.82 -4.33
C ILE A 178 -15.04 6.24 -2.94
N ARG A 179 -13.82 5.72 -2.69
CA ARG A 179 -13.43 5.23 -1.36
C ARG A 179 -13.46 6.34 -0.32
N ILE A 180 -12.99 7.55 -0.64
CA ILE A 180 -13.04 8.70 0.26
C ILE A 180 -14.51 9.05 0.59
N GLY A 181 -15.38 9.19 -0.42
CA GLY A 181 -16.80 9.49 -0.19
C GLY A 181 -17.54 8.40 0.59
N LYS A 182 -17.19 7.13 0.39
CA LYS A 182 -17.82 6.00 1.08
C LYS A 182 -17.36 5.87 2.54
N TYR A 183 -16.05 5.91 2.78
CA TYR A 183 -15.45 5.55 4.06
C TYR A 183 -15.06 6.77 4.91
N ASN A 184 -15.14 7.98 4.35
CA ASN A 184 -14.89 9.24 5.05
C ASN A 184 -13.60 9.21 5.89
N LYS A 185 -13.66 9.74 7.11
CA LYS A 185 -12.51 9.88 8.01
C LYS A 185 -11.95 8.51 8.43
N THR A 186 -12.77 7.47 8.47
CA THR A 186 -12.33 6.10 8.79
C THR A 186 -11.24 5.63 7.83
N LEU A 187 -11.26 6.07 6.56
CA LEU A 187 -10.21 5.75 5.60
C LEU A 187 -8.85 6.35 6.01
N TYR A 188 -8.85 7.57 6.57
CA TYR A 188 -7.65 8.23 7.07
C TYR A 188 -7.20 7.64 8.41
N ASP A 189 -8.12 7.28 9.29
CA ASP A 189 -7.80 6.62 10.55
C ASP A 189 -7.13 5.25 10.29
N ASN A 190 -7.61 4.47 9.32
CA ASN A 190 -6.96 3.25 8.86
C ASN A 190 -5.50 3.49 8.43
N TYR A 191 -5.27 4.54 7.64
CA TYR A 191 -3.92 4.88 7.19
C TYR A 191 -2.99 5.23 8.35
N LYS A 192 -3.45 6.00 9.34
CA LYS A 192 -2.64 6.35 10.52
C LYS A 192 -2.26 5.11 11.32
N VAL A 193 -3.20 4.20 11.56
CA VAL A 193 -2.92 2.92 12.25
C VAL A 193 -1.90 2.10 11.48
N ALA A 194 -2.05 1.98 10.16
CA ALA A 194 -1.09 1.26 9.32
C ALA A 194 0.31 1.91 9.35
N LEU A 195 0.38 3.24 9.36
CA LEU A 195 1.64 3.97 9.45
C LEU A 195 2.32 3.80 10.82
N GLU A 196 1.54 3.83 11.90
CA GLU A 196 2.03 3.58 13.27
C GLU A 196 2.62 2.16 13.38
N GLN A 197 1.91 1.15 12.89
CA GLN A 197 2.40 -0.24 12.84
C GLN A 197 3.70 -0.36 12.03
N GLN A 198 3.76 0.28 10.87
CA GLN A 198 4.97 0.28 10.05
C GLN A 198 6.16 0.95 10.76
N LEU A 199 5.92 2.03 11.52
CA LEU A 199 6.95 2.69 12.32
C LEU A 199 7.41 1.83 13.50
N GLU A 200 6.49 1.13 14.16
CA GLU A 200 6.80 0.20 15.25
C GLU A 200 7.65 -0.97 14.77
N GLU A 201 7.28 -1.59 13.63
CA GLU A 201 8.06 -2.66 13.00
C GLU A 201 9.47 -2.20 12.63
N PHE A 202 9.58 -1.03 11.99
CA PHE A 202 10.88 -0.44 11.65
C PHE A 202 11.76 -0.19 12.89
N ASN A 203 11.18 0.35 13.96
CA ASN A 203 11.92 0.60 15.21
C ASN A 203 12.36 -0.70 15.90
N TYR A 204 11.53 -1.74 15.84
CA TYR A 204 11.87 -3.07 16.35
C TYR A 204 13.05 -3.67 15.58
N GLU A 205 12.99 -3.69 14.24
CA GLU A 205 14.09 -4.19 13.39
C GLU A 205 15.39 -3.42 13.64
N HIS A 206 15.31 -2.10 13.77
CA HIS A 206 16.48 -1.27 14.07
C HIS A 206 17.07 -1.59 15.45
N THR A 207 16.22 -1.87 16.44
CA THR A 207 16.63 -2.24 17.80
C THR A 207 17.31 -3.60 17.82
N GLU A 208 16.73 -4.61 17.15
CA GLU A 208 17.32 -5.95 17.01
C GLU A 208 18.68 -5.89 16.31
N ALA A 209 18.79 -5.11 15.23
CA ALA A 209 20.07 -4.91 14.54
C ALA A 209 21.12 -4.27 15.47
N ARG A 210 20.73 -3.30 16.31
CA ARG A 210 21.63 -2.68 17.29
C ARG A 210 22.12 -3.69 18.34
N ILE A 211 21.23 -4.51 18.88
CA ILE A 211 21.56 -5.57 19.85
C ILE A 211 22.52 -6.58 19.23
N GLN A 212 22.25 -7.01 17.99
CA GLN A 212 23.10 -7.97 17.29
C GLN A 212 24.50 -7.42 17.01
N ASN A 213 24.61 -6.16 16.59
CA ASN A 213 25.91 -5.51 16.40
C ASN A 213 26.69 -5.39 17.71
N GLU A 214 26.04 -5.11 18.83
CA GLU A 214 26.71 -5.04 20.14
C GLU A 214 27.22 -6.42 20.59
N LYS A 215 26.45 -7.49 20.36
CA LYS A 215 26.90 -8.87 20.61
C LYS A 215 28.12 -9.23 19.77
N LEU A 216 28.10 -8.91 18.48
CA LEU A 216 29.23 -9.13 17.58
C LEU A 216 30.48 -8.36 18.03
N ARG A 217 30.31 -7.11 18.49
CA ARG A 217 31.41 -6.31 19.02
C ARG A 217 32.05 -6.98 20.24
N ARG A 218 31.26 -7.45 21.22
CA ARG A 218 31.78 -8.14 22.41
C ARG A 218 32.52 -9.43 22.03
N MET A 219 31.96 -10.21 21.11
CA MET A 219 32.60 -11.43 20.62
C MET A 219 33.94 -11.15 19.93
N ASN A 220 34.02 -10.06 19.15
CA ASN A 220 35.28 -9.64 18.53
C ASN A 220 36.31 -9.20 19.56
N GLU A 221 35.88 -8.49 20.62
CA GLU A 221 36.75 -8.11 21.74
C GLU A 221 37.30 -9.38 22.45
N ASP A 222 36.45 -10.37 22.75
CA ASP A 222 36.85 -11.64 23.36
C ASP A 222 37.83 -12.43 22.47
N LEU A 223 37.57 -12.51 21.16
CA LEU A 223 38.44 -13.17 20.20
C LEU A 223 39.80 -12.47 20.08
N GLN A 224 39.81 -11.14 20.11
CA GLN A 224 41.06 -10.38 20.09
C GLN A 224 41.88 -10.67 21.35
N GLU A 225 41.26 -10.70 22.52
CA GLU A 225 41.96 -11.08 23.75
C GLU A 225 42.49 -12.52 23.71
N GLN A 226 41.73 -13.46 23.12
CA GLN A 226 42.20 -14.85 22.95
C GLN A 226 43.39 -14.93 21.99
N LEU A 227 43.37 -14.15 20.92
CA LEU A 227 44.48 -14.06 19.97
C LEU A 227 45.73 -13.50 20.66
N ASP A 228 45.59 -12.42 21.42
CA ASP A 228 46.70 -11.79 22.14
C ASP A 228 47.31 -12.74 23.19
N ARG A 229 46.47 -13.48 23.94
CA ARG A 229 46.92 -14.53 24.86
C ARG A 229 47.69 -15.63 24.14
N THR A 230 47.15 -16.14 23.04
CA THR A 230 47.78 -17.22 22.25
C THR A 230 49.12 -16.79 21.65
N ASN A 231 49.21 -15.54 21.17
CA ASN A 231 50.46 -14.98 20.64
C ASN A 231 51.54 -14.91 21.73
N LYS A 232 51.18 -14.47 22.93
CA LYS A 232 52.10 -14.41 24.07
C LYS A 232 52.60 -15.79 24.50
N ASP A 233 51.71 -16.78 24.52
CA ASP A 233 52.08 -18.16 24.82
C ASP A 233 53.01 -18.75 23.74
N LEU A 234 52.77 -18.41 22.47
CA LEU A 234 53.62 -18.80 21.36
C LEU A 234 55.02 -18.18 21.47
N GLU A 235 55.12 -16.88 21.74
CA GLU A 235 56.40 -16.18 21.97
C GLU A 235 57.18 -16.82 23.13
N THR A 236 56.50 -17.11 24.24
CA THR A 236 57.11 -17.78 25.40
C THR A 236 57.62 -19.17 25.04
N THR A 237 56.85 -19.93 24.27
CA THR A 237 57.24 -21.27 23.81
C THR A 237 58.44 -21.22 22.87
N GLN A 238 58.46 -20.27 21.94
CA GLN A 238 59.59 -20.05 21.03
C GLN A 238 60.87 -19.69 21.80
N PHE A 239 60.76 -18.83 22.81
CA PHE A 239 61.89 -18.49 23.69
C PHE A 239 62.43 -19.72 24.44
N ASN A 240 61.56 -20.51 25.06
CA ASN A 240 61.96 -21.73 25.78
C ASN A 240 62.62 -22.76 24.85
N LEU A 241 62.11 -22.90 23.61
CA LEU A 241 62.69 -23.79 22.62
C LEU A 241 64.11 -23.37 22.23
N LEU A 242 64.35 -22.07 22.08
CA LEU A 242 65.68 -21.50 21.81
C LEU A 242 66.66 -21.83 22.95
N VAL A 243 66.23 -21.68 24.21
CA VAL A 243 67.05 -22.03 25.38
C VAL A 243 67.43 -23.51 25.37
N LEU A 244 66.44 -24.40 25.20
CA LEU A 244 66.68 -25.85 25.14
C LEU A 244 67.60 -26.26 23.98
N GLN A 245 67.48 -25.61 22.83
CA GLN A 245 68.36 -25.85 21.68
C GLN A 245 69.81 -25.41 21.95
N ASP A 246 70.02 -24.37 22.77
CA ASP A 246 71.36 -23.92 23.16
C ASP A 246 71.97 -24.86 24.21
N GLU A 247 71.18 -25.26 25.22
CA GLU A 247 71.58 -26.27 26.21
C GLU A 247 71.99 -27.60 25.54
N ALA A 248 71.17 -28.10 24.61
CA ALA A 248 71.47 -29.32 23.86
C ALA A 248 72.76 -29.23 23.03
N ARG A 249 73.06 -28.06 22.45
CA ARG A 249 74.32 -27.80 21.73
C ARG A 249 75.52 -27.82 22.66
N ASN A 250 75.41 -27.19 23.83
CA ASN A 250 76.46 -27.15 24.84
C ASN A 250 76.78 -28.54 25.40
N ASP A 251 75.75 -29.35 25.68
CA ASP A 251 75.89 -30.74 26.12
C ASP A 251 76.59 -31.62 25.06
N HIS A 252 76.26 -31.43 23.77
CA HIS A 252 76.94 -32.12 22.67
C HIS A 252 78.42 -31.74 22.57
N GLN A 253 78.76 -30.47 22.77
CA GLN A 253 80.15 -30.02 22.79
C GLN A 253 80.94 -30.54 23.99
N GLN A 254 80.30 -30.69 25.15
CA GLN A 254 80.94 -31.27 26.35
C GLN A 254 81.15 -32.78 26.24
N LYS A 255 80.24 -33.53 25.59
CA LYS A 255 80.41 -34.98 25.35
C LYS A 255 81.40 -35.31 24.22
N ALA A 256 81.75 -34.35 23.39
CA ALA A 256 82.72 -34.52 22.29
C ALA A 256 84.17 -34.16 22.67
N ARG A 257 84.42 -33.75 23.93
CA ARG A 257 85.75 -33.53 24.51
C ARG A 257 86.11 -34.69 25.44
#